data_AF-A0A4Q3B394-F1
#
_entry.id   AF-A0A4Q3B394-F1
#
_cell.length_a   1.000
_cell.length_b   1.000
_cell.length_c   1.000
_cell.angle_alpha   90.00
_cell.angle_beta   90.00
_cell.angle_gamma   90.00
#
_symmetry.space_group_name_H-M   'P 1'
#
loop_
_entity.id
_entity.type
_entity.pdbx_description
1 polymer ?
#
loop_
_entity_poly.entity_id
_entity_poly.type
_entity_poly.pdbx_seq_one_letter_code
_entity_poly.pdbx_strand_id
1 'polypeptide(L)'
;MSKLNAIGLDQNKAKELAAQLNDLLANYSVFYMNVRGFHWNIRGQKFFELHVKFEELYNNVVLKIDEVAERILTLGYTPVHSYSDYITTSAIKESKNISEGKEAIRLILEAFSIIITKQRSILETSADTNDEGTNALMSDYIREQEKLVWMYSAWLDN
;
A
#
# COMPACT_ATOMS: atom_id res chain seq x y z
N MET A 1 -24.46 -7.02 -24.60
CA MET A 1 -24.17 -6.34 -23.32
C MET A 1 -23.11 -5.28 -23.59
N SER A 2 -23.19 -4.13 -22.94
CA SER A 2 -22.18 -3.06 -23.06
C SER A 2 -20.79 -3.61 -22.74
N LYS A 3 -19.78 -3.31 -23.57
CA LYS A 3 -18.37 -3.61 -23.27
C LYS A 3 -17.81 -2.72 -22.15
N LEU A 4 -18.57 -1.71 -21.73
CA LEU A 4 -18.16 -0.72 -20.73
C LEU A 4 -18.76 -1.04 -19.36
N ASN A 5 -18.04 -0.72 -18.28
CA ASN A 5 -18.52 -0.76 -16.90
C ASN A 5 -19.36 0.49 -16.56
N ALA A 6 -19.78 0.63 -15.30
CA ALA A 6 -20.65 1.72 -14.84
C ALA A 6 -20.05 3.13 -14.99
N ILE A 7 -18.72 3.24 -15.09
CA ILE A 7 -18.00 4.51 -15.27
C ILE A 7 -17.44 4.68 -16.69
N GLY A 8 -17.86 3.85 -17.65
CA GLY A 8 -17.51 4.00 -19.06
C GLY A 8 -16.17 3.40 -19.48
N LEU A 9 -15.53 2.57 -18.65
CA LEU A 9 -14.27 1.89 -18.98
C LEU A 9 -14.52 0.52 -19.59
N ASP A 10 -13.66 0.06 -20.50
CA ASP A 10 -13.70 -1.31 -21.02
C ASP A 10 -13.59 -2.34 -19.88
N GLN A 11 -14.51 -3.30 -19.85
CA GLN A 11 -14.61 -4.27 -18.75
C GLN A 11 -13.39 -5.20 -18.66
N ASN A 12 -12.76 -5.59 -19.77
CA ASN A 12 -11.58 -6.46 -19.70
C ASN A 12 -10.39 -5.70 -19.11
N LYS A 13 -10.22 -4.45 -19.54
CA LYS A 13 -9.22 -3.52 -18.99
C LYS A 13 -9.47 -3.20 -17.51
N ALA A 14 -10.71 -2.93 -17.13
CA ALA A 14 -11.08 -2.68 -15.73
C ALA A 14 -10.84 -3.91 -14.84
N LYS A 15 -11.05 -5.13 -15.38
CA LYS A 15 -10.76 -6.38 -14.67
C LYS A 15 -9.27 -6.53 -14.36
N GLU A 16 -8.42 -6.20 -15.32
CA GLU A 16 -6.96 -6.24 -15.16
C GLU A 16 -6.51 -5.24 -14.09
N LEU A 17 -6.97 -3.99 -14.16
CA LEU A 17 -6.70 -2.99 -13.12
C LEU A 17 -7.18 -3.42 -11.74
N ALA A 18 -8.40 -3.96 -11.64
CA ALA A 18 -8.93 -4.45 -10.37
C ALA A 18 -8.10 -5.61 -9.80
N ALA A 19 -7.49 -6.45 -10.63
CA ALA A 19 -6.59 -7.50 -10.17
C ALA A 19 -5.27 -6.91 -9.62
N GLN A 20 -4.68 -5.92 -10.30
CA GLN A 20 -3.49 -5.23 -9.81
C GLN A 20 -3.75 -4.45 -8.51
N LEU A 21 -4.91 -3.79 -8.41
CA LEU A 21 -5.34 -3.11 -7.19
C LEU A 21 -5.57 -4.09 -6.03
N ASN A 22 -6.11 -5.29 -6.29
CA ASN A 22 -6.23 -6.33 -5.27
C ASN A 22 -4.87 -6.83 -4.77
N ASP A 23 -3.88 -6.96 -5.66
CA ASP A 23 -2.50 -7.25 -5.27
C ASP A 23 -1.92 -6.11 -4.41
N LEU A 24 -2.12 -4.85 -4.80
CA LEU A 24 -1.72 -3.69 -3.98
C LEU A 24 -2.42 -3.68 -2.60
N LEU A 25 -3.73 -3.95 -2.55
CA LEU A 25 -4.54 -4.04 -1.33
C LEU A 25 -4.00 -5.08 -0.36
N ALA A 26 -3.61 -6.26 -0.86
CA ALA A 26 -2.97 -7.30 -0.04
C ALA A 26 -1.65 -6.82 0.58
N ASN A 27 -0.81 -6.15 -0.20
CA ASN A 27 0.47 -5.61 0.27
C ASN A 27 0.27 -4.52 1.33
N TYR A 28 -0.67 -3.60 1.12
CA TYR A 28 -1.02 -2.61 2.14
C TYR A 28 -1.54 -3.24 3.42
N SER A 29 -2.38 -4.27 3.31
CA SER A 29 -2.99 -4.93 4.48
C SER A 29 -1.94 -5.61 5.37
N VAL A 30 -0.98 -6.32 4.76
CA VAL A 30 0.15 -6.91 5.52
C VAL A 30 1.06 -5.81 6.07
N PHE A 31 1.35 -4.77 5.27
CA PHE A 31 2.18 -3.66 5.71
C PHE A 31 1.60 -2.92 6.92
N TYR A 32 0.31 -2.62 6.88
CA TYR A 32 -0.42 -2.01 8.00
C TYR A 32 -0.21 -2.80 9.30
N MET A 33 -0.40 -4.12 9.24
CA MET A 33 -0.24 -4.98 10.41
C MET A 33 1.20 -5.01 10.92
N ASN A 34 2.19 -5.02 10.01
CA ASN A 34 3.60 -4.91 10.37
C ASN A 34 3.88 -3.59 11.11
N VAL A 35 3.42 -2.45 10.58
CA VAL A 35 3.63 -1.13 11.21
C VAL A 35 2.95 -1.03 12.56
N ARG A 36 1.73 -1.57 12.72
CA ARG A 36 1.08 -1.71 14.03
C ARG A 36 1.92 -2.55 15.00
N GLY A 37 2.48 -3.66 14.51
CA GLY A 37 3.41 -4.49 15.26
C GLY A 37 4.65 -3.71 15.72
N PHE A 38 5.24 -2.88 14.86
CA PHE A 38 6.37 -2.03 15.20
C PHE A 38 5.99 -0.99 16.25
N HIS A 39 4.85 -0.33 16.08
CA HIS A 39 4.32 0.65 17.03
C HIS A 39 4.17 0.05 18.44
N TRP A 40 3.62 -1.17 18.56
CA TRP A 40 3.45 -1.82 19.87
C TRP A 40 4.75 -2.31 20.50
N ASN A 41 5.68 -2.81 19.69
CA ASN A 41 6.81 -3.58 20.20
C ASN A 41 8.14 -2.82 20.19
N ILE A 42 8.20 -1.61 19.63
CA ILE A 42 9.42 -0.79 19.60
C ILE A 42 9.96 -0.55 21.01
N ARG A 43 11.29 -0.60 21.16
CA ARG A 43 12.00 -0.34 22.41
C ARG A 43 13.24 0.52 22.16
N GLY A 44 13.85 0.99 23.25
CA GLY A 44 15.10 1.74 23.23
C GLY A 44 14.93 3.25 23.36
N GLN A 45 16.04 3.99 23.24
CA GLN A 45 16.10 5.43 23.54
C GLN A 45 15.18 6.28 22.65
N LYS A 46 14.82 5.76 21.47
CA LYS A 46 13.94 6.42 20.49
C LYS A 46 12.47 6.01 20.61
N PHE A 47 12.09 5.31 21.69
CA PHE A 47 10.73 4.79 21.89
C PHE A 47 9.64 5.83 21.61
N PHE A 48 9.66 6.98 22.29
CA PHE A 48 8.59 7.98 22.16
C PHE A 48 8.48 8.57 20.75
N GLU A 49 9.62 8.71 20.06
CA GLU A 49 9.68 9.23 18.68
C GLU A 49 9.11 8.21 17.69
N LEU A 50 9.63 6.98 17.71
CA LEU A 50 9.25 5.93 16.78
C LEU A 50 7.84 5.40 17.02
N HIS A 51 7.41 5.31 18.28
CA HIS A 51 6.06 4.89 18.63
C HIS A 51 5.01 5.79 17.97
N VAL A 52 5.17 7.12 18.08
CA VAL A 52 4.27 8.09 17.45
C VAL A 52 4.42 8.08 15.92
N LYS A 53 5.64 7.94 15.40
CA LYS A 53 5.86 7.89 13.95
C LYS A 53 5.26 6.67 13.26
N PHE A 54 5.31 5.51 13.90
CA PHE A 54 4.64 4.32 13.38
C PHE A 54 3.12 4.44 13.48
N GLU A 55 2.60 5.19 14.46
CA GLU A 55 1.16 5.52 14.52
C GLU A 55 0.69 6.41 13.40
N GLU A 56 1.41 7.50 13.14
CA GLU A 56 1.16 8.36 11.98
C GLU A 56 1.14 7.54 10.69
N LEU A 57 2.11 6.62 10.52
CA LEU A 57 2.21 5.77 9.34
C LEU A 57 1.05 4.79 9.23
N TYR A 58 0.72 4.00 10.27
CA TYR A 58 -0.36 3.01 10.13
C TYR A 58 -1.73 3.68 9.93
N ASN A 59 -1.95 4.87 10.51
CA ASN A 59 -3.17 5.64 10.29
C ASN A 59 -3.27 6.14 8.85
N ASN A 60 -2.16 6.51 8.24
CA ASN A 60 -2.13 6.86 6.82
C ASN A 60 -2.35 5.62 5.92
N VAL A 61 -1.74 4.49 6.25
CA VAL A 61 -1.88 3.25 5.46
C VAL A 61 -3.33 2.72 5.49
N VAL A 62 -4.03 2.79 6.63
CA VAL A 62 -5.42 2.29 6.70
C VAL A 62 -6.38 3.10 5.82
N LEU A 63 -6.16 4.41 5.66
CA LEU A 63 -6.92 5.23 4.71
C LEU A 63 -6.68 4.76 3.27
N LYS A 64 -5.42 4.44 2.94
CA LYS A 64 -5.06 3.95 1.61
C LYS A 64 -5.64 2.57 1.30
N ILE A 65 -5.77 1.70 2.30
CA ILE A 65 -6.46 0.40 2.19
C ILE A 65 -7.90 0.61 1.76
N ASP A 66 -8.61 1.53 2.43
CA ASP A 66 -10.01 1.84 2.15
C ASP A 66 -10.19 2.41 0.74
N GLU A 67 -9.43 3.46 0.39
CA GLU A 67 -9.50 4.08 -0.94
C GLU A 67 -9.19 3.08 -2.08
N VAL A 68 -8.23 2.15 -1.89
CA VAL A 68 -7.94 1.11 -2.89
C VAL A 68 -9.09 0.11 -2.99
N ALA A 69 -9.67 -0.33 -1.85
CA ALA A 69 -10.80 -1.24 -1.84
C ALA A 69 -12.04 -0.63 -2.50
N GLU A 70 -12.36 0.63 -2.18
CA GLU A 70 -13.43 1.39 -2.82
C GLU A 70 -13.16 1.64 -4.30
N ARG A 71 -11.90 1.82 -4.70
CA ARG A 71 -11.55 1.93 -6.12
C ARG A 71 -11.81 0.63 -6.88
N ILE A 72 -11.51 -0.53 -6.30
CA ILE A 72 -11.84 -1.83 -6.89
C ILE A 72 -13.35 -1.99 -7.08
N LEU A 73 -14.15 -1.59 -6.08
CA LEU A 73 -15.61 -1.57 -6.17
C LEU A 73 -16.10 -0.61 -7.25
N THR A 74 -15.49 0.56 -7.36
CA THR A 74 -15.79 1.56 -8.40
C THR A 74 -15.55 1.04 -9.82
N LEU A 75 -14.55 0.17 -10.00
CA LEU A 75 -14.30 -0.52 -11.27
C LEU A 75 -15.31 -1.64 -11.57
N GLY A 76 -16.13 -2.03 -10.59
CA GLY A 76 -17.15 -3.07 -10.71
C GLY A 76 -16.69 -4.47 -10.26
N TYR A 77 -15.63 -4.55 -9.46
CA TYR A 77 -15.04 -5.81 -8.98
C TYR A 77 -15.03 -5.88 -7.45
N THR A 78 -14.76 -7.08 -6.91
CA THR A 78 -14.76 -7.31 -5.46
C THR A 78 -13.34 -7.20 -4.90
N PRO A 79 -13.12 -6.41 -3.83
CA PRO A 79 -11.86 -6.41 -3.10
C PRO A 79 -11.69 -7.71 -2.29
N VAL A 80 -10.50 -8.28 -2.32
CA VAL A 80 -10.10 -9.33 -1.37
C VAL A 80 -10.09 -8.75 0.03
N HIS A 81 -10.48 -9.57 1.02
CA HIS A 81 -10.67 -9.10 2.39
C HIS A 81 -10.26 -10.12 3.46
N SER A 82 -9.90 -11.35 3.06
CA SER A 82 -9.50 -12.38 4.01
C SER A 82 -8.00 -12.34 4.28
N TYR A 83 -7.60 -12.63 5.51
CA TYR A 83 -6.18 -12.73 5.86
C TYR A 83 -5.45 -13.80 5.03
N SER A 84 -6.11 -14.92 4.71
CA SER A 84 -5.53 -15.97 3.86
C SER A 84 -5.21 -15.47 2.45
N ASP A 85 -6.09 -14.65 1.86
CA ASP A 85 -5.84 -14.05 0.55
C ASP A 85 -4.67 -13.08 0.64
N TYR A 86 -4.68 -12.20 1.65
CA TYR A 86 -3.60 -11.22 1.83
C TYR A 86 -2.24 -11.88 2.01
N ILE A 87 -2.13 -12.93 2.83
CA ILE A 87 -0.88 -13.65 3.06
C ILE A 87 -0.39 -14.36 1.79
N THR A 88 -1.32 -14.89 0.99
CA THR A 88 -0.99 -15.61 -0.25
C THR A 88 -0.53 -14.65 -1.35
N THR A 89 -1.20 -13.49 -1.49
CA THR A 89 -0.96 -12.54 -2.57
C THR A 89 0.18 -11.56 -2.26
N SER A 90 0.35 -11.14 -1.01
CA SER A 90 1.30 -10.09 -0.65
C SER A 90 2.76 -10.49 -0.91
N ALA A 91 3.50 -9.59 -1.55
CA ALA A 91 4.96 -9.68 -1.67
C ALA A 91 5.62 -9.26 -0.34
N ILE A 92 5.03 -8.30 0.38
CA ILE A 92 5.44 -7.96 1.75
C ILE A 92 5.12 -9.13 2.68
N LYS A 93 6.10 -9.55 3.48
CA LYS A 93 5.96 -10.64 4.44
C LYS A 93 5.64 -10.13 5.84
N GLU A 94 4.94 -10.96 6.62
CA GLU A 94 4.67 -10.66 8.02
C GLU A 94 5.98 -10.52 8.79
N SER A 95 6.10 -9.44 9.55
CA SER A 95 7.22 -9.19 10.44
C SER A 95 6.86 -9.67 11.85
N LYS A 96 7.72 -10.47 12.47
CA LYS A 96 7.47 -11.07 13.79
C LYS A 96 8.52 -10.61 14.79
N ASN A 97 8.08 -10.22 15.97
CA ASN A 97 8.93 -9.89 17.13
C ASN A 97 9.97 -8.77 16.88
N ILE A 98 9.65 -7.80 16.02
CA ILE A 98 10.54 -6.66 15.75
C ILE A 98 10.38 -5.62 16.85
N SER A 99 11.48 -5.28 17.51
CA SER A 99 11.52 -4.27 18.59
C SER A 99 12.67 -3.28 18.46
N GLU A 100 13.55 -3.46 17.48
CA GLU A 100 14.69 -2.60 17.19
C GLU A 100 14.31 -1.59 16.09
N GLY A 101 14.70 -0.32 16.28
CA GLY A 101 14.25 0.78 15.44
C GLY A 101 14.83 0.77 14.03
N LYS A 102 16.13 0.47 13.88
CA LYS A 102 16.78 0.40 12.56
C LYS A 102 16.21 -0.76 11.73
N GLU A 103 15.94 -1.91 12.36
CA GLU A 103 15.30 -3.05 11.72
C GLU A 103 13.88 -2.71 11.25
N ALA A 104 13.04 -2.13 12.12
CA ALA A 104 11.69 -1.72 11.75
C ALA A 104 11.69 -0.74 10.57
N ILE A 105 12.58 0.24 10.57
CA ILE A 105 12.67 1.24 9.50
C ILE A 105 13.19 0.62 8.19
N ARG A 106 14.15 -0.31 8.24
CA ARG A 106 14.57 -1.06 7.05
C ARG A 106 13.41 -1.82 6.42
N LEU A 107 12.61 -2.51 7.24
CA LEU A 107 11.42 -3.24 6.77
C LEU A 107 10.35 -2.30 6.18
N ILE A 108 10.19 -1.09 6.73
CA ILE A 108 9.33 -0.05 6.18
C ILE A 108 9.81 0.40 4.80
N LEU A 109 11.12 0.65 4.64
CA LEU A 109 11.70 1.06 3.35
C LEU A 109 11.57 -0.02 2.29
N GLU A 110 11.78 -1.29 2.65
CA GLU A 110 11.55 -2.44 1.76
C GLU A 110 10.09 -2.55 1.33
N ALA A 111 9.15 -2.38 2.27
CA ALA A 111 7.72 -2.35 1.98
C ALA A 111 7.35 -1.21 1.02
N PHE A 112 7.87 0.00 1.24
CA PHE A 112 7.63 1.12 0.32
C PHE A 112 8.19 0.86 -1.07
N SER A 113 9.39 0.27 -1.20
CA SER A 113 9.93 -0.09 -2.51
C SER A 113 9.00 -1.03 -3.28
N ILE A 114 8.40 -2.02 -2.60
CA ILE A 114 7.43 -2.94 -3.20
C ILE A 114 6.15 -2.20 -3.60
N ILE A 115 5.58 -1.42 -2.69
CA ILE A 115 4.32 -0.69 -2.88
C ILE A 115 4.45 0.32 -4.03
N ILE A 116 5.48 1.16 -4.04
CA ILE A 116 5.70 2.19 -5.07
C ILE A 116 5.92 1.54 -6.43
N THR A 117 6.63 0.41 -6.51
CA THR A 117 6.81 -0.31 -7.78
C THR A 117 5.48 -0.81 -8.33
N LYS A 118 4.61 -1.37 -7.48
CA LYS A 118 3.26 -1.80 -7.87
C LYS A 118 2.39 -0.63 -8.31
N GLN A 119 2.43 0.48 -7.59
CA GLN A 119 1.71 1.70 -7.97
C GLN A 119 2.16 2.24 -9.32
N ARG A 120 3.46 2.23 -9.63
CA ARG A 120 3.96 2.66 -10.95
C ARG A 120 3.42 1.77 -12.08
N SER A 121 3.36 0.46 -11.87
CA SER A 121 2.74 -0.47 -12.84
C SER A 121 1.24 -0.21 -13.03
N ILE A 122 0.52 0.08 -11.94
CA ILE A 122 -0.91 0.44 -11.98
C ILE A 122 -1.10 1.80 -12.66
N LEU A 123 -0.21 2.76 -12.42
CA LEU A 123 -0.22 4.07 -13.06
C LEU A 123 -0.10 3.95 -14.59
N GLU A 124 0.86 3.15 -15.07
CA GLU A 124 1.01 2.85 -16.50
C GLU A 124 -0.24 2.19 -17.07
N THR A 125 -0.75 1.15 -16.40
CA THR A 125 -1.95 0.42 -16.85
C THR A 125 -3.19 1.33 -16.86
N SER A 126 -3.35 2.18 -15.85
CA SER A 126 -4.48 3.12 -15.77
C SER A 126 -4.43 4.18 -16.87
N ALA A 127 -3.24 4.64 -17.26
CA ALA A 127 -3.08 5.52 -18.42
C ALA A 127 -3.51 4.83 -19.74
N ASP A 128 -3.05 3.60 -19.98
CA ASP A 128 -3.39 2.81 -21.19
C ASP A 128 -4.89 2.45 -21.30
N THR A 129 -5.60 2.50 -20.18
CA THR A 129 -7.02 2.20 -20.08
C THR A 129 -7.89 3.46 -20.04
N ASN A 130 -7.28 4.65 -20.08
CA ASN A 130 -7.93 5.96 -19.87
C ASN A 130 -8.69 6.05 -18.54
N ASP A 131 -8.20 5.34 -17.52
CA ASP A 131 -8.73 5.42 -16.17
C ASP A 131 -8.02 6.50 -15.35
N GLU A 132 -8.42 7.75 -15.57
CA GLU A 132 -7.87 8.91 -14.85
C GLU A 132 -8.07 8.82 -13.33
N GLY A 133 -9.15 8.18 -12.88
CA GLY A 133 -9.45 8.07 -11.44
C GLY A 133 -8.45 7.19 -10.71
N THR A 134 -8.09 6.03 -11.30
CA THR A 134 -7.01 5.19 -10.75
C THR A 134 -5.65 5.86 -10.95
N ASN A 135 -5.43 6.53 -12.09
CA ASN A 135 -4.16 7.17 -12.40
C ASN A 135 -3.80 8.28 -11.40
N ALA A 136 -4.75 9.17 -11.12
CA ALA A 136 -4.58 10.24 -10.14
C ALA A 136 -4.30 9.69 -8.74
N LEU A 137 -5.05 8.66 -8.31
CA LEU A 137 -4.87 7.99 -7.02
C LEU A 137 -3.45 7.44 -6.86
N MET A 138 -2.93 6.73 -7.87
CA MET A 138 -1.57 6.20 -7.83
C MET A 138 -0.51 7.30 -7.85
N SER A 139 -0.71 8.35 -8.65
CA SER A 139 0.22 9.49 -8.73
C SER A 139 0.39 10.19 -7.38
N ASP A 140 -0.72 10.45 -6.68
CA ASP A 140 -0.70 11.09 -5.37
C ASP A 140 0.00 10.21 -4.32
N TYR A 141 -0.29 8.90 -4.34
CA TYR A 141 0.35 7.97 -3.42
C TYR A 141 1.85 7.84 -3.64
N ILE A 142 2.30 7.71 -4.89
CA ILE A 142 3.72 7.62 -5.24
C ILE A 142 4.44 8.86 -4.69
N ARG A 143 3.93 10.06 -4.99
CA ARG A 143 4.54 11.33 -4.55
C ARG A 143 4.63 11.44 -3.03
N GLU A 144 3.56 11.09 -2.32
CA GLU A 144 3.54 11.11 -0.86
C GLU A 144 4.55 10.11 -0.27
N GLN A 145 4.57 8.89 -0.77
CA GLN A 145 5.39 7.81 -0.23
C GLN A 145 6.87 7.95 -0.57
N GLU A 146 7.23 8.52 -1.72
CA GLU A 146 8.61 8.89 -2.03
C GLU A 146 9.18 9.89 -1.02
N LYS A 147 8.35 10.84 -0.56
CA LYS A 147 8.73 11.75 0.53
C LYS A 147 8.92 11.01 1.86
N LEU A 148 8.08 10.03 2.17
CA LEU A 148 8.26 9.19 3.36
C LEU A 148 9.54 8.36 3.27
N VAL A 149 9.83 7.77 2.10
CA VAL A 149 11.08 7.04 1.85
C VAL A 149 12.29 7.93 2.17
N TRP A 150 12.32 9.17 1.68
CA TRP A 150 13.39 10.11 2.04
C TRP A 150 13.51 10.32 3.56
N MET A 151 12.39 10.56 4.26
CA MET A 151 12.40 10.80 5.70
C MET A 151 12.91 9.58 6.50
N TYR A 152 12.46 8.38 6.14
CA TYR A 152 12.88 7.14 6.79
C TYR A 152 14.33 6.79 6.48
N SER A 153 14.79 6.99 5.25
CA SER A 153 16.20 6.81 4.88
C SER A 153 17.10 7.77 5.64
N ALA A 154 16.74 9.06 5.73
CA ALA A 154 17.50 10.06 6.47
C ALA A 154 17.62 9.74 7.97
N TRP A 155 16.62 9.07 8.55
CA TRP A 155 16.70 8.57 9.92
C TRP A 155 17.68 7.39 10.04
N LEU A 156 17.71 6.48 9.05
CA LEU A 156 18.53 5.26 9.05
C LEU A 156 20.01 5.50 8.77
N ASP A 157 20.33 6.52 7.94
CA ASP A 157 21.69 6.85 7.49
C ASP A 157 22.62 7.41 8.59
N ASN A 158 22.20 7.37 9.87
CA ASN A 158 22.98 7.76 11.06
C ASN A 158 23.38 6.57 11.94
#